data_AF-W7MSB4-F1
#
_entry.id   AF-W7MSB4-F1
#
_cell.length_a   1.000
_cell.length_b   1.000
_cell.length_c   1.000
_cell.angle_alpha   90.00
_cell.angle_beta   90.00
_cell.angle_gamma   90.00
#
_symmetry.space_group_name_H-M   'P 1'
#
loop_
_entity.id
_entity.type
_entity.pdbx_description
1 polymer ?
#
loop_
_entity_poly.entity_id
_entity_poly.type
_entity_poly.pdbx_seq_one_letter_code
_entity_poly.pdbx_strand_id
1 'polypeptide(L)'
;MAGYIFYNYNPNMVAAVIFIVVFGLSALLHTHQLIRSRTWYFIPFLIGCLFECVGYVGRALSAQEAPDFTKNPYIIQSLLLLLGPALLAASIYMVLGRLIRLLDAGDLSIISPRWLTKVFVAGDVMSFLAQSAGGGMLATAKTKSAVKRGENIIVGGLGIQIIFFGFFMIVTLVFHLRINRNPTQKSQEITTPWRKLLFVLYSASLFIMVRSVFRVAEYVMGKDSELQSKEYFIYIFDALLMSLVVVALNVFHPSRVINHEMDRKRIVSQDGYALESQPVGRDDRDRRYSLSPVRPKHAH
;
A
#
# COMPACT_ATOMS: atom_id res chain seq x y z
N MET A 1 -24.65 -33.75 18.64
CA MET A 1 -23.57 -32.79 18.92
C MET A 1 -23.41 -31.90 17.69
N ALA A 2 -24.00 -30.70 17.71
CA ALA A 2 -23.87 -29.77 16.58
C ALA A 2 -22.49 -29.09 16.67
N GLY A 3 -21.50 -29.69 16.02
CA GLY A 3 -20.18 -29.09 15.83
C GLY A 3 -20.28 -27.83 14.98
N TYR A 4 -19.35 -26.90 15.18
CA TYR A 4 -19.23 -25.70 14.36
C TYR A 4 -19.05 -26.10 12.88
N ILE A 5 -19.94 -25.62 12.01
CA ILE A 5 -19.84 -25.81 10.56
C ILE A 5 -18.85 -24.78 10.02
N PHE A 6 -17.70 -25.25 9.50
CA PHE A 6 -16.63 -24.39 8.96
C PHE A 6 -17.03 -23.72 7.64
N TYR A 7 -17.85 -24.39 6.83
CA TYR A 7 -18.38 -23.87 5.57
C TYR A 7 -19.84 -24.26 5.37
N ASN A 8 -20.68 -23.28 5.01
CA ASN A 8 -22.07 -23.53 4.60
C ASN A 8 -22.19 -23.87 3.10
N TYR A 9 -21.07 -23.94 2.38
CA TYR A 9 -20.97 -24.18 0.93
C TYR A 9 -19.74 -25.04 0.60
N ASN A 10 -19.76 -25.73 -0.54
CA ASN A 10 -18.57 -26.42 -1.07
C ASN A 10 -17.66 -25.39 -1.76
N PRO A 11 -16.42 -25.17 -1.29
CA PRO A 11 -15.54 -24.17 -1.85
C PRO A 11 -15.19 -24.44 -3.33
N ASN A 12 -15.24 -23.41 -4.17
CA ASN A 12 -14.95 -23.54 -5.59
C ASN A 12 -13.43 -23.56 -5.87
N MET A 13 -12.92 -24.75 -6.20
CA MET A 13 -11.52 -24.98 -6.57
C MET A 13 -11.05 -24.08 -7.72
N VAL A 14 -11.85 -23.97 -8.79
CA VAL A 14 -11.47 -23.24 -10.01
C VAL A 14 -11.28 -21.76 -9.69
N ALA A 15 -12.21 -21.18 -8.92
CA ALA A 15 -12.11 -19.80 -8.50
C ALA A 15 -10.88 -19.57 -7.60
N ALA A 16 -10.62 -20.46 -6.63
CA ALA A 16 -9.43 -20.37 -5.79
C ALA A 16 -8.13 -20.40 -6.62
N VAL A 17 -8.02 -21.32 -7.58
CA VAL A 17 -6.84 -21.43 -8.46
C VAL A 17 -6.61 -20.18 -9.30
N ILE A 18 -7.68 -19.57 -9.85
CA ILE A 18 -7.56 -18.31 -10.61
C ILE A 18 -6.92 -17.22 -9.74
N PHE A 19 -7.39 -17.03 -8.51
CA PHE A 19 -6.85 -16.00 -7.63
C PHE A 19 -5.43 -16.33 -7.15
N ILE A 20 -5.10 -17.59 -6.89
CA ILE A 20 -3.70 -18.02 -6.62
C ILE A 20 -2.78 -17.59 -7.75
N VAL A 21 -3.17 -17.85 -9.01
CA VAL A 21 -2.36 -17.47 -10.18
C VAL A 21 -2.22 -15.95 -10.26
N VAL A 22 -3.31 -15.20 -10.08
CA VAL A 22 -3.30 -13.73 -10.17
C VAL A 22 -2.42 -13.09 -9.10
N PHE A 23 -2.57 -13.49 -7.83
CA PHE A 23 -1.75 -12.97 -6.73
C PHE A 23 -0.31 -13.46 -6.80
N GLY A 24 -0.08 -14.71 -7.21
CA GLY A 24 1.25 -15.29 -7.39
C GLY A 24 2.04 -14.58 -8.49
N LEU A 25 1.47 -14.44 -9.69
CA LEU A 25 2.10 -13.69 -10.79
C LEU A 25 2.34 -12.24 -10.40
N SER A 26 1.37 -11.63 -9.72
CA SER A 26 1.52 -10.26 -9.25
C SER A 26 2.63 -10.08 -8.22
N ALA A 27 2.79 -11.03 -7.29
CA ALA A 27 3.87 -11.02 -6.31
C ALA A 27 5.25 -11.17 -6.98
N LEU A 28 5.37 -12.01 -8.01
CA LEU A 28 6.60 -12.14 -8.80
C LEU A 28 6.94 -10.82 -9.52
N LEU A 29 5.95 -10.19 -10.16
CA LEU A 29 6.14 -8.90 -10.84
C LEU A 29 6.53 -7.80 -9.86
N HIS A 30 5.88 -7.71 -8.69
CA HIS A 30 6.24 -6.76 -7.64
C HIS A 30 7.62 -7.04 -7.07
N THR A 31 8.02 -8.30 -6.95
CA THR A 31 9.39 -8.69 -6.52
C THR A 31 10.43 -8.19 -7.51
N HIS A 32 10.22 -8.41 -8.81
CA HIS A 32 11.11 -7.91 -9.85
C HIS A 32 11.20 -6.37 -9.82
N GLN A 33 10.06 -5.68 -9.69
CA GLN A 33 10.02 -4.21 -9.61
C GLN A 33 10.69 -3.69 -8.33
N LEU A 34 10.51 -4.37 -7.20
CA LEU A 34 11.11 -4.04 -5.92
C LEU A 34 12.63 -4.09 -5.97
N ILE A 35 13.19 -5.17 -6.56
CA ILE A 35 14.63 -5.37 -6.72
C ILE A 35 15.20 -4.37 -7.73
N ARG A 36 14.58 -4.24 -8.90
CA ARG A 36 15.04 -3.35 -9.98
C ARG A 36 15.02 -1.88 -9.56
N SER A 37 13.94 -1.43 -8.93
CA SER A 37 13.79 -0.04 -8.50
C SER A 37 14.34 0.23 -7.10
N ARG A 38 14.75 -0.77 -6.31
CA ARG A 38 15.20 -0.62 -4.92
C ARG A 38 14.18 0.09 -4.01
N THR A 39 12.89 -0.15 -4.21
CA THR A 39 11.79 0.46 -3.43
C THR A 39 11.45 -0.31 -2.16
N TRP A 40 12.41 -0.54 -1.27
CA TRP A 40 12.23 -1.35 -0.05
C TRP A 40 11.05 -0.93 0.85
N TYR A 41 10.58 0.32 0.73
CA TYR A 41 9.38 0.77 1.43
C TYR A 41 8.08 0.08 0.98
N PHE A 42 8.10 -0.62 -0.16
CA PHE A 42 6.96 -1.34 -0.74
C PHE A 42 6.95 -2.83 -0.37
N ILE A 43 7.87 -3.28 0.51
CA ILE A 43 7.89 -4.65 1.05
C ILE A 43 6.53 -5.07 1.66
N PRO A 44 5.84 -4.23 2.47
CA PRO A 44 4.55 -4.62 3.03
C PRO A 44 3.53 -4.99 1.95
N PHE A 45 3.56 -4.33 0.79
CA PHE A 45 2.68 -4.64 -0.33
C PHE A 45 2.94 -6.03 -0.90
N LEU A 46 4.22 -6.38 -1.07
CA LEU A 46 4.64 -7.70 -1.52
C LEU A 46 4.19 -8.78 -0.53
N ILE A 47 4.39 -8.56 0.77
CA ILE A 47 3.92 -9.48 1.82
C ILE A 47 2.40 -9.62 1.76
N GLY A 48 1.66 -8.52 1.56
CA GLY A 48 0.21 -8.54 1.36
C GLY A 48 -0.20 -9.43 0.17
N CYS A 49 0.48 -9.30 -0.97
CA CYS A 49 0.23 -10.16 -2.14
C CYS A 49 0.51 -11.65 -1.85
N LEU A 50 1.57 -11.94 -1.10
CA LEU A 50 1.88 -13.31 -0.69
C LEU A 50 0.85 -13.87 0.29
N PHE A 51 0.34 -13.05 1.21
CA PHE A 51 -0.72 -13.46 2.13
C PHE A 51 -2.03 -13.76 1.40
N GLU A 52 -2.42 -12.94 0.44
CA GLU A 52 -3.57 -13.25 -0.43
C GLU A 52 -3.35 -14.59 -1.16
N CYS A 53 -2.20 -14.76 -1.81
CA CYS A 53 -1.86 -15.98 -2.53
C CYS A 53 -1.95 -17.24 -1.64
N VAL A 54 -1.25 -17.23 -0.49
CA VAL A 54 -1.24 -18.36 0.46
C VAL A 54 -2.62 -18.55 1.11
N GLY A 55 -3.37 -17.47 1.32
CA GLY A 55 -4.75 -17.54 1.79
C GLY A 55 -5.66 -18.29 0.82
N TYR A 56 -5.56 -18.01 -0.49
CA TYR A 56 -6.29 -18.76 -1.52
C TYR A 56 -5.77 -20.18 -1.72
N VAL A 57 -4.48 -20.46 -1.48
CA VAL A 57 -3.96 -21.85 -1.40
C VAL A 57 -4.65 -22.60 -0.25
N GLY A 58 -4.72 -21.99 0.94
CA GLY A 58 -5.47 -22.55 2.07
C GLY A 58 -6.93 -22.82 1.71
N ARG A 59 -7.58 -21.91 0.97
CA ARG A 59 -8.95 -22.08 0.48
C ARG A 59 -9.08 -23.21 -0.55
N ALA A 60 -8.12 -23.37 -1.45
CA ALA A 60 -8.08 -24.49 -2.39
C ALA A 60 -7.88 -25.83 -1.68
N LEU A 61 -7.04 -25.90 -0.65
CA LEU A 61 -6.89 -27.10 0.18
C LEU A 61 -8.18 -27.44 0.93
N SER A 62 -8.87 -26.44 1.50
CA SER A 62 -10.21 -26.65 2.07
C SER A 62 -11.23 -27.17 1.06
N ALA A 63 -11.12 -26.78 -0.22
CA ALA A 63 -11.95 -27.32 -1.29
C ALA A 63 -11.68 -28.81 -1.57
N GLN A 64 -10.44 -29.28 -1.40
CA GLN A 64 -10.07 -30.69 -1.57
C GLN A 64 -10.48 -31.56 -0.38
N GLU A 65 -10.45 -31.00 0.82
CA GLU A 65 -10.80 -31.70 2.06
C GLU A 65 -12.32 -31.76 2.32
N ALA A 66 -13.14 -31.13 1.48
CA ALA A 66 -14.60 -31.18 1.64
C ALA A 66 -15.10 -32.63 1.48
N PRO A 67 -15.90 -33.18 2.44
CA PRO A 67 -16.56 -32.51 3.57
C PRO A 67 -15.84 -32.60 4.95
N ASP A 68 -14.74 -33.34 5.07
CA ASP A 68 -13.98 -33.55 6.31
C ASP A 68 -12.88 -32.48 6.51
N PHE A 69 -13.32 -31.23 6.69
CA PHE A 69 -12.43 -30.07 6.80
C PHE A 69 -11.45 -30.19 7.98
N THR A 70 -10.16 -30.07 7.71
CA THR A 70 -9.17 -29.88 8.78
C THR A 70 -9.12 -28.42 9.23
N LYS A 71 -8.72 -28.20 10.49
CA LYS A 71 -8.69 -26.85 11.09
C LYS A 71 -7.61 -25.95 10.49
N ASN A 72 -6.52 -26.52 10.00
CA ASN A 72 -5.33 -25.75 9.60
C ASN A 72 -5.58 -24.90 8.32
N PRO A 73 -6.11 -25.45 7.22
CA PRO A 73 -6.43 -24.67 6.01
C PRO A 73 -7.47 -23.56 6.27
N TYR A 74 -8.44 -23.81 7.15
CA TYR A 74 -9.44 -22.82 7.56
C TYR A 74 -8.80 -21.65 8.33
N ILE A 75 -7.91 -21.93 9.29
CA ILE A 75 -7.21 -20.88 10.05
C ILE A 75 -6.29 -20.07 9.14
N ILE A 76 -5.52 -20.74 8.27
CA ILE A 76 -4.59 -20.09 7.34
C ILE A 76 -5.34 -19.11 6.44
N GLN A 77 -6.39 -19.55 5.74
CA GLN A 77 -7.12 -18.64 4.85
C GLN A 77 -7.81 -17.51 5.61
N SER A 78 -8.40 -17.79 6.77
CA SER A 78 -9.16 -16.79 7.53
C SER A 78 -8.25 -15.66 8.01
N LEU A 79 -7.04 -15.99 8.47
CA LEU A 79 -6.09 -14.98 8.94
C LEU A 79 -5.41 -14.25 7.78
N LEU A 80 -4.96 -14.97 6.75
CA LEU A 80 -4.17 -14.38 5.67
C LEU A 80 -5.01 -13.52 4.72
N LEU A 81 -6.24 -13.94 4.38
CA LEU A 81 -7.18 -13.13 3.58
C LEU A 81 -7.69 -11.90 4.36
N LEU A 82 -7.58 -11.92 5.69
CA LEU A 82 -7.92 -10.78 6.52
C LEU A 82 -6.73 -9.80 6.67
N LEU A 83 -5.50 -10.32 6.73
CA LEU A 83 -4.27 -9.54 6.90
C LEU A 83 -3.71 -8.97 5.58
N GLY A 84 -3.91 -9.67 4.46
CA GLY A 84 -3.49 -9.23 3.13
C GLY A 84 -3.92 -7.80 2.81
N PRO A 85 -5.23 -7.47 2.88
CA PRO A 85 -5.74 -6.14 2.55
C PRO A 85 -5.21 -5.03 3.47
N ALA A 86 -4.99 -5.33 4.75
CA ALA A 86 -4.40 -4.38 5.69
C ALA A 86 -2.95 -4.00 5.30
N LEU A 87 -2.16 -4.97 4.83
CA LEU A 87 -0.80 -4.69 4.34
C LEU A 87 -0.80 -3.91 3.01
N LEU A 88 -1.76 -4.17 2.12
CA LEU A 88 -1.95 -3.38 0.90
C LEU A 88 -2.33 -1.92 1.26
N ALA A 89 -3.23 -1.72 2.22
CA ALA A 89 -3.64 -0.41 2.71
C ALA A 89 -2.48 0.35 3.36
N ALA A 90 -1.72 -0.31 4.24
CA ALA A 90 -0.51 0.24 4.86
C ALA A 90 0.47 0.81 3.83
N SER A 91 0.66 0.07 2.74
CA SER A 91 1.56 0.47 1.65
C SER A 91 1.05 1.71 0.90
N ILE A 92 -0.27 1.84 0.69
CA ILE A 92 -0.88 3.03 0.10
C ILE A 92 -0.63 4.26 0.98
N TYR A 93 -0.73 4.14 2.31
CA TYR A 93 -0.41 5.24 3.22
C TYR A 93 1.07 5.65 3.12
N MET A 94 1.97 4.67 3.01
CA MET A 94 3.40 4.91 2.83
C MET A 94 3.69 5.64 1.53
N VAL A 95 3.04 5.24 0.44
CA VAL A 95 3.17 5.90 -0.86
C VAL A 95 2.68 7.34 -0.79
N LEU A 96 1.50 7.60 -0.20
CA LEU A 96 1.01 8.96 -0.02
C LEU A 96 1.96 9.82 0.83
N GLY A 97 2.41 9.31 1.98
CA GLY A 97 3.35 10.03 2.85
C GLY A 97 4.70 10.32 2.17
N ARG A 98 5.14 9.49 1.22
CA ARG A 98 6.31 9.77 0.37
C ARG A 98 6.00 10.78 -0.71
N LEU A 99 4.83 10.70 -1.33
CA LEU A 99 4.38 11.66 -2.34
C LEU A 99 4.27 13.09 -1.78
N ILE A 100 3.68 13.25 -0.59
CA ILE A 100 3.58 14.57 0.06
C ILE A 100 4.97 15.16 0.32
N ARG A 101 5.92 14.34 0.79
CA ARG A 101 7.32 14.76 0.99
C ARG A 101 8.04 15.08 -0.32
N LEU A 102 7.74 14.33 -1.37
CA LEU A 102 8.32 14.56 -2.69
C LEU A 102 7.91 15.93 -3.23
N LEU A 103 6.64 16.28 -3.07
CA LEU A 103 6.06 17.54 -3.54
C LEU A 103 6.31 18.72 -2.58
N ASP A 104 7.05 18.50 -1.48
CA ASP A 104 7.31 19.49 -0.44
C ASP A 104 6.03 20.12 0.13
N ALA A 105 4.97 19.33 0.18
CA ALA A 105 3.62 19.79 0.47
C ALA A 105 3.17 19.37 1.87
N GLY A 106 4.11 19.34 2.82
CA GLY A 106 3.86 18.93 4.21
C GLY A 106 2.77 19.76 4.87
N ASP A 107 2.80 21.08 4.66
CA ASP A 107 1.87 22.05 5.24
C ASP A 107 0.47 22.00 4.60
N LEU A 108 0.35 21.38 3.43
CA LEU A 108 -0.92 21.19 2.75
C LEU A 108 -1.66 19.94 3.25
N SER A 109 -0.98 18.99 3.88
CA SER A 109 -1.59 17.79 4.44
C SER A 109 -2.22 18.06 5.82
N ILE A 110 -3.37 17.45 6.11
CA ILE A 110 -4.00 17.52 7.45
C ILE A 110 -3.09 16.89 8.51
N ILE A 111 -2.43 15.78 8.15
CA ILE A 111 -1.52 15.04 9.03
C ILE A 111 -0.13 15.16 8.47
N SER A 112 0.85 15.45 9.34
CA SER A 112 2.25 15.48 8.94
C SER A 112 2.64 14.14 8.27
N PRO A 113 3.41 14.16 7.16
CA PRO A 113 3.78 12.93 6.45
C PRO A 113 4.55 11.91 7.30
N ARG A 114 5.17 12.36 8.41
CA ARG A 114 5.88 11.52 9.38
C ARG A 114 4.94 10.67 10.24
N TRP A 115 3.76 11.20 10.56
CA TRP A 115 2.75 10.54 11.39
C TRP A 115 1.68 9.82 10.57
N LEU A 116 1.44 10.25 9.33
CA LEU A 116 0.41 9.70 8.45
C LEU A 116 0.43 8.16 8.42
N THR A 117 1.55 7.55 8.03
CA THR A 117 1.66 6.07 8.01
C THR A 117 1.48 5.46 9.40
N LYS A 118 2.06 6.05 10.45
CA LYS A 118 2.03 5.46 11.80
C LYS A 118 0.62 5.39 12.36
N VAL A 119 -0.16 6.47 12.21
CA VAL A 119 -1.53 6.56 12.72
C VAL A 119 -2.45 5.55 12.04
N PHE A 120 -2.42 5.49 10.70
CA PHE A 120 -3.32 4.62 9.96
C PHE A 120 -2.93 3.14 10.08
N VAL A 121 -1.63 2.82 10.08
CA VAL A 121 -1.18 1.44 10.35
C VAL A 121 -1.52 1.01 11.77
N ALA A 122 -1.42 1.89 12.76
CA ALA A 122 -1.86 1.56 14.12
C ALA A 122 -3.37 1.25 14.17
N GLY A 123 -4.18 2.02 13.43
CA GLY A 123 -5.61 1.74 13.24
C GLY A 123 -5.87 0.34 12.65
N ASP A 124 -5.14 -0.01 11.58
CA ASP A 124 -5.25 -1.32 10.93
C ASP A 124 -4.78 -2.48 11.82
N VAL A 125 -3.74 -2.26 12.64
CA VAL A 125 -3.29 -3.28 13.61
C VAL A 125 -4.34 -3.47 14.72
N MET A 126 -4.92 -2.39 15.24
CA MET A 126 -5.97 -2.48 16.26
C MET A 126 -7.22 -3.21 15.73
N SER A 127 -7.67 -2.86 14.52
CA SER A 127 -8.80 -3.53 13.89
C SER A 127 -8.51 -5.00 13.59
N PHE A 128 -7.30 -5.33 13.14
CA PHE A 128 -6.87 -6.70 12.89
C PHE A 128 -6.86 -7.55 14.17
N LEU A 129 -6.33 -7.01 15.26
CA LEU A 129 -6.30 -7.70 16.55
C LEU A 129 -7.71 -7.99 17.06
N ALA A 130 -8.63 -7.04 16.92
CA ALA A 130 -10.05 -7.25 17.24
C ALA A 130 -10.65 -8.36 16.36
N GLN A 131 -10.49 -8.29 15.04
CA GLN A 131 -10.99 -9.31 14.12
C GLN A 131 -10.42 -10.71 14.41
N SER A 132 -9.11 -10.79 14.69
CA SER A 132 -8.43 -12.04 15.03
C SER A 132 -8.92 -12.62 16.35
N ALA A 133 -9.10 -11.77 17.37
CA ALA A 133 -9.65 -12.19 18.66
C ALA A 133 -11.09 -12.71 18.51
N GLY A 134 -11.94 -11.99 17.76
CA GLY A 134 -13.30 -12.41 17.48
C GLY A 134 -13.36 -13.71 16.66
N GLY A 135 -12.50 -13.85 15.64
CA GLY A 135 -12.38 -15.06 14.81
C GLY A 135 -11.92 -16.27 15.62
N GLY A 136 -10.94 -16.10 16.52
CA GLY A 136 -10.51 -17.15 17.43
C GLY A 136 -11.60 -17.59 18.41
N MET A 137 -12.40 -16.64 18.91
CA MET A 137 -13.59 -16.96 19.72
C MET A 137 -14.64 -17.73 18.91
N LEU A 138 -14.87 -17.35 17.66
CA LEU A 138 -15.80 -18.08 16.78
C LEU A 138 -15.36 -19.52 16.53
N ALA A 139 -14.07 -19.75 16.29
CA ALA A 139 -13.53 -21.09 16.03
C ALA A 139 -13.66 -22.07 17.21
N THR A 140 -13.85 -21.55 18.43
CA THR A 140 -13.96 -22.35 19.67
C THR A 140 -15.36 -22.28 20.32
N ALA A 141 -16.28 -21.49 19.74
CA ALA A 141 -17.60 -21.26 20.30
C ALA A 141 -18.48 -22.53 20.24
N LYS A 142 -19.06 -22.91 21.39
CA LYS A 142 -20.00 -24.03 21.53
C LYS A 142 -21.44 -23.60 21.78
N THR A 143 -21.66 -22.33 22.09
CA THR A 143 -22.98 -21.76 22.42
C THR A 143 -23.31 -20.59 21.48
N LYS A 144 -24.61 -20.35 21.24
CA LYS A 144 -25.07 -19.21 20.43
C LYS A 144 -24.61 -17.87 20.98
N SER A 145 -24.51 -17.72 22.31
CA SER A 145 -24.01 -16.51 22.95
C SER A 145 -22.53 -16.26 22.70
N ALA A 146 -21.70 -17.32 22.68
CA ALA A 146 -20.29 -17.22 22.35
C ALA A 146 -20.06 -16.86 20.88
N VAL A 147 -20.88 -17.43 19.97
CA VAL A 147 -20.86 -17.05 18.54
C VAL A 147 -21.16 -15.57 18.36
N LYS A 148 -22.27 -15.08 18.92
CA LYS A 148 -22.67 -13.67 18.79
C LYS A 148 -21.62 -12.71 19.38
N ARG A 149 -20.96 -13.10 20.47
CA ARG A 149 -19.87 -12.30 21.05
C ARG A 149 -18.66 -12.23 20.12
N GLY A 150 -18.28 -13.34 19.48
CA GLY A 150 -17.21 -13.36 18.48
C GLY A 150 -17.53 -12.48 17.26
N GLU A 151 -18.73 -12.61 16.70
CA GLU A 151 -19.22 -11.77 15.59
C GLU A 151 -19.18 -10.28 15.94
N ASN A 152 -19.69 -9.88 17.11
CA ASN A 152 -19.67 -8.48 17.55
C ASN A 152 -18.26 -7.90 17.66
N ILE A 153 -17.29 -8.70 18.11
CA ILE A 153 -15.89 -8.27 18.20
C ILE A 153 -15.30 -8.09 16.79
N ILE A 154 -15.61 -8.98 15.84
CA ILE A 154 -15.18 -8.84 14.45
C ILE A 154 -15.78 -7.58 13.81
N VAL A 155 -17.09 -7.36 13.98
CA VAL A 155 -17.79 -6.16 13.48
C VAL A 155 -17.18 -4.89 14.06
N GLY A 156 -16.86 -4.89 15.36
CA GLY A 156 -16.18 -3.77 16.01
C GLY A 156 -14.82 -3.48 15.38
N GLY A 157 -14.01 -4.51 15.13
CA GLY A 157 -12.73 -4.37 14.45
C GLY A 157 -12.87 -3.81 13.03
N LEU A 158 -13.78 -4.37 12.23
CA LEU A 158 -14.08 -3.88 10.89
C LEU A 158 -14.58 -2.42 10.89
N GLY A 159 -15.38 -2.04 11.88
CA GLY A 159 -15.84 -0.66 12.06
C GLY A 159 -14.69 0.32 12.30
N ILE A 160 -13.75 -0.02 13.20
CA ILE A 160 -12.52 0.76 13.42
C ILE A 160 -11.75 0.91 12.11
N GLN A 161 -11.58 -0.18 11.36
CA GLN A 161 -10.89 -0.17 10.07
C GLN A 161 -11.54 0.81 9.08
N ILE A 162 -12.86 0.74 8.90
CA ILE A 162 -13.58 1.64 7.98
C ILE A 162 -13.44 3.11 8.40
N ILE A 163 -13.53 3.42 9.70
CA ILE A 163 -13.41 4.80 10.20
C ILE A 163 -12.02 5.35 9.90
N PHE A 164 -10.96 4.61 10.25
CA PHE A 164 -9.58 5.04 10.02
C PHE A 164 -9.29 5.15 8.51
N PHE A 165 -9.73 4.18 7.71
CA PHE A 165 -9.50 4.20 6.27
C PHE A 165 -10.30 5.30 5.56
N GLY A 166 -11.53 5.56 6.01
CA GLY A 166 -12.36 6.66 5.51
C GLY A 166 -11.72 8.01 5.82
N PHE A 167 -11.18 8.16 7.03
CA PHE A 167 -10.39 9.33 7.38
C PHE A 167 -9.15 9.48 6.49
N PHE A 168 -8.44 8.40 6.17
CA PHE A 168 -7.33 8.43 5.22
C PHE A 168 -7.76 8.93 3.83
N MET A 169 -8.90 8.49 3.32
CA MET A 169 -9.44 8.98 2.04
C MET A 169 -9.72 10.48 2.08
N ILE A 170 -10.27 10.99 3.18
CA ILE A 170 -10.51 12.43 3.39
C ILE A 170 -9.18 13.19 3.41
N VAL A 171 -8.17 12.70 4.14
CA VAL A 171 -6.83 13.32 4.16
C VAL A 171 -6.24 13.38 2.75
N THR A 172 -6.38 12.32 1.98
CA THR A 172 -5.92 12.25 0.58
C THR A 172 -6.66 13.25 -0.31
N LEU A 173 -7.99 13.36 -0.18
CA LEU A 173 -8.82 14.33 -0.88
C LEU A 173 -8.44 15.76 -0.55
N VAL A 174 -8.33 16.10 0.73
CA VAL A 174 -7.96 17.45 1.17
C VAL A 174 -6.56 17.82 0.69
N PHE A 175 -5.61 16.87 0.75
CA PHE A 175 -4.28 17.06 0.19
C PHE A 175 -4.34 17.38 -1.31
N HIS A 176 -5.07 16.59 -2.10
CA HIS A 176 -5.21 16.77 -3.55
C HIS A 176 -5.87 18.12 -3.90
N LEU A 177 -6.93 18.52 -3.18
CA LEU A 177 -7.58 19.82 -3.41
C LEU A 177 -6.64 20.98 -3.07
N ARG A 178 -5.92 20.90 -1.95
CA ARG A 178 -5.00 21.95 -1.51
C ARG A 178 -3.81 22.12 -2.43
N ILE A 179 -3.21 21.03 -2.93
CA ILE A 179 -2.08 21.11 -3.86
C ILE A 179 -2.49 21.59 -5.26
N ASN A 180 -3.73 21.33 -5.70
CA ASN A 180 -4.22 21.90 -6.96
C ASN A 180 -4.55 23.39 -6.84
N ARG A 181 -5.01 23.85 -5.66
CA ARG A 181 -5.30 25.26 -5.40
C ARG A 181 -4.04 26.08 -5.16
N ASN A 182 -3.11 25.54 -4.37
CA ASN A 182 -1.84 26.15 -4.00
C ASN A 182 -0.69 25.22 -4.41
N PRO A 183 -0.36 25.13 -5.72
CA PRO A 183 0.71 24.27 -6.20
C PRO A 183 2.06 24.71 -5.63
N THR A 184 2.79 23.78 -5.03
CA THR A 184 4.17 24.02 -4.58
C THR A 184 5.09 24.15 -5.78
N GLN A 185 6.21 24.86 -5.62
CA GLN A 185 7.23 25.00 -6.67
C GLN A 185 7.67 23.63 -7.20
N LYS A 186 7.94 22.68 -6.31
CA LYS A 186 8.29 21.29 -6.69
C LYS A 186 7.18 20.60 -7.49
N SER A 187 5.90 20.85 -7.19
CA SER A 187 4.79 20.23 -7.94
C SER A 187 4.70 20.71 -9.39
N GLN A 188 5.22 21.90 -9.69
CA GLN A 188 5.28 22.47 -11.03
C GLN A 188 6.55 22.07 -11.79
N GLU A 189 7.67 21.93 -11.09
CA GLU A 189 8.97 21.57 -11.68
C GLU A 189 9.11 20.06 -11.98
N ILE A 190 8.42 19.21 -11.21
CA ILE A 190 8.50 17.75 -11.39
C ILE A 190 7.76 17.34 -12.67
N THR A 191 8.50 16.83 -13.64
CA THR A 191 7.97 16.24 -14.89
C THR A 191 7.27 14.91 -14.66
N THR A 192 7.49 14.32 -13.49
CA THR A 192 7.02 12.99 -13.13
C THR A 192 5.50 12.99 -12.85
N PRO A 193 4.72 12.01 -13.33
CA PRO A 193 3.24 12.08 -13.32
C PRO A 193 2.61 11.79 -11.95
N TRP A 194 2.85 12.65 -10.97
CA TRP A 194 2.37 12.53 -9.60
C TRP A 194 0.83 12.55 -9.48
N ARG A 195 0.14 13.26 -10.38
CA ARG A 195 -1.34 13.24 -10.47
C ARG A 195 -1.87 11.86 -10.85
N LYS A 196 -1.22 11.17 -11.79
CA LYS A 196 -1.60 9.80 -12.16
C LYS A 196 -1.43 8.85 -10.97
N LEU A 197 -0.36 9.02 -10.18
CA LEU A 197 -0.19 8.26 -8.95
C LEU A 197 -1.35 8.49 -7.98
N LEU A 198 -1.79 9.74 -7.75
CA LEU A 198 -2.95 10.01 -6.90
C LEU A 198 -4.22 9.32 -7.39
N PHE A 199 -4.50 9.33 -8.70
CA PHE A 199 -5.64 8.60 -9.24
C PHE A 199 -5.55 7.09 -9.00
N VAL A 200 -4.37 6.49 -9.18
CA VAL A 200 -4.15 5.07 -8.87
C VAL A 200 -4.37 4.79 -7.38
N LEU A 201 -3.90 5.68 -6.49
CA LEU A 201 -4.16 5.56 -5.05
C LEU A 201 -5.66 5.69 -4.73
N TYR A 202 -6.40 6.60 -5.38
CA TYR A 202 -7.85 6.69 -5.20
C TYR A 202 -8.57 5.44 -5.64
N SER A 203 -8.24 4.90 -6.81
CA SER A 203 -8.83 3.65 -7.31
C SER A 203 -8.55 2.50 -6.34
N ALA A 204 -7.30 2.36 -5.88
CA ALA A 204 -6.93 1.33 -4.92
C ALA A 204 -7.64 1.50 -3.57
N SER A 205 -7.71 2.73 -3.06
CA SER A 205 -8.45 3.06 -1.84
C SER A 205 -9.95 2.79 -1.97
N LEU A 206 -10.55 3.09 -3.12
CA LEU A 206 -11.97 2.80 -3.34
C LEU A 206 -12.24 1.29 -3.27
N PHE A 207 -11.42 0.46 -3.92
CA PHE A 207 -11.61 -0.99 -3.88
C PHE A 207 -11.44 -1.58 -2.47
N ILE A 208 -10.46 -1.12 -1.69
CA ILE A 208 -10.27 -1.54 -0.29
C ILE A 208 -11.43 -1.06 0.60
N MET A 209 -11.94 0.15 0.36
CA MET A 209 -13.07 0.69 1.12
C MET A 209 -14.34 -0.12 0.85
N VAL A 210 -14.64 -0.36 -0.43
CA VAL A 210 -15.80 -1.16 -0.85
C VAL A 210 -15.73 -2.55 -0.21
N ARG A 211 -14.58 -3.24 -0.31
CA ARG A 211 -14.34 -4.52 0.37
C ARG A 211 -14.62 -4.44 1.88
N SER A 212 -14.11 -3.41 2.56
CA SER A 212 -14.28 -3.27 4.01
C SER A 212 -15.74 -3.08 4.41
N VAL A 213 -16.50 -2.28 3.64
CA VAL A 213 -17.95 -2.10 3.85
C VAL A 213 -18.71 -3.41 3.61
N PHE A 214 -18.38 -4.15 2.55
CA PHE A 214 -18.97 -5.46 2.28
C PHE A 214 -18.69 -6.45 3.41
N ARG A 215 -17.48 -6.46 3.96
CA ARG A 215 -17.14 -7.30 5.13
C ARG A 215 -17.99 -6.95 6.35
N VAL A 216 -18.22 -5.66 6.64
CA VAL A 216 -19.15 -5.29 7.72
C VAL A 216 -20.57 -5.77 7.44
N ALA A 217 -21.08 -5.54 6.24
CA ALA A 217 -22.42 -5.96 5.86
C ALA A 217 -22.59 -7.48 6.00
N GLU A 218 -21.60 -8.26 5.55
CA GLU A 218 -21.55 -9.72 5.66
C GLU A 218 -21.67 -10.20 7.11
N TYR A 219 -20.96 -9.57 8.06
CA TYR A 219 -21.03 -9.94 9.48
C TYR A 219 -22.28 -9.43 10.18
N VAL A 220 -22.81 -8.27 9.80
CA VAL A 220 -24.04 -7.70 10.39
C VAL A 220 -25.29 -8.45 9.94
N MET A 221 -25.34 -8.91 8.69
CA MET A 221 -26.49 -9.64 8.15
C MET A 221 -26.56 -11.10 8.63
N GLY A 222 -25.48 -11.64 9.20
CA GLY A 222 -25.45 -12.94 9.87
C GLY A 222 -25.48 -14.14 8.91
N LYS A 223 -25.23 -15.33 9.50
CA LYS A 223 -25.07 -16.62 8.79
C LYS A 223 -26.29 -17.08 7.96
N ASP A 224 -27.48 -16.57 8.25
CA ASP A 224 -28.73 -16.94 7.58
C ASP A 224 -29.07 -16.03 6.38
N SER A 225 -28.21 -15.04 6.06
CA SER A 225 -28.40 -14.14 4.92
C SER A 225 -27.84 -14.73 3.61
N GLU A 226 -28.50 -14.46 2.48
CA GLU A 226 -28.05 -14.89 1.15
C GLU A 226 -26.61 -14.47 0.81
N LEU A 227 -26.10 -13.42 1.46
CA LEU A 227 -24.74 -12.88 1.29
C LEU A 227 -23.64 -13.83 1.80
N GLN A 228 -23.85 -14.52 2.94
CA GLN A 228 -22.90 -15.54 3.43
C GLN A 228 -23.16 -16.92 2.84
N SER A 229 -24.38 -17.18 2.35
CA SER A 229 -24.76 -18.47 1.75
C SER A 229 -24.16 -18.67 0.35
N LYS A 230 -23.91 -17.59 -0.40
CA LYS A 230 -23.38 -17.64 -1.77
C LYS A 230 -21.90 -17.22 -1.82
N GLU A 231 -21.03 -18.19 -2.03
CA GLU A 231 -19.56 -18.02 -2.16
C GLU A 231 -19.16 -16.95 -3.19
N TYR A 232 -19.99 -16.74 -4.22
CA TYR A 232 -19.77 -15.75 -5.29
C TYR A 232 -19.54 -14.33 -4.76
N PHE A 233 -20.22 -13.92 -3.67
CA PHE A 233 -20.04 -12.59 -3.09
C PHE A 233 -18.64 -12.39 -2.51
N ILE A 234 -18.06 -13.43 -1.89
CA ILE A 234 -16.69 -13.39 -1.37
C ILE A 234 -15.70 -13.23 -2.51
N TYR A 235 -15.85 -13.98 -3.60
CA TYR A 235 -14.93 -13.86 -4.72
C TYR A 235 -15.00 -12.51 -5.43
N ILE A 236 -16.19 -11.91 -5.59
CA ILE A 236 -16.29 -10.59 -6.23
C ILE A 236 -15.84 -9.48 -5.28
N PHE A 237 -16.40 -9.42 -4.07
CA PHE A 237 -16.24 -8.27 -3.20
C PHE A 237 -15.02 -8.34 -2.29
N ASP A 238 -14.25 -9.42 -2.37
CA ASP A 238 -12.96 -9.57 -1.69
C ASP A 238 -11.87 -9.87 -2.72
N ALA A 239 -11.90 -11.05 -3.34
CA ALA A 239 -10.82 -11.54 -4.19
C ALA A 239 -10.60 -10.65 -5.42
N LEU A 240 -11.66 -10.34 -6.16
CA LEU A 240 -11.59 -9.51 -7.37
C LEU A 240 -11.16 -8.08 -7.01
N LEU A 241 -11.74 -7.46 -5.99
CA LEU A 241 -11.34 -6.12 -5.57
C LEU A 241 -9.86 -6.05 -5.18
N MET A 242 -9.36 -7.02 -4.41
CA MET A 242 -7.94 -7.05 -4.02
C MET A 242 -7.03 -7.35 -5.21
N SER A 243 -7.46 -8.21 -6.13
CA SER A 243 -6.71 -8.47 -7.36
C SER A 243 -6.59 -7.22 -8.23
N LEU A 244 -7.65 -6.40 -8.34
CA LEU A 244 -7.63 -5.14 -9.08
C LEU A 244 -6.65 -4.13 -8.45
N VAL A 245 -6.59 -4.05 -7.13
CA VAL A 245 -5.61 -3.20 -6.41
C VAL A 245 -4.19 -3.61 -6.75
N VAL A 246 -3.90 -4.91 -6.65
CA VAL A 246 -2.56 -5.47 -6.87
C VAL A 246 -2.12 -5.31 -8.33
N VAL A 247 -3.03 -5.55 -9.28
CA VAL A 247 -2.78 -5.37 -10.71
C VAL A 247 -2.61 -3.88 -11.07
N ALA A 248 -3.44 -2.99 -10.52
CA ALA A 248 -3.32 -1.54 -10.76
C ALA A 248 -1.95 -1.00 -10.33
N LEU A 249 -1.46 -1.43 -9.16
CA LEU A 249 -0.14 -1.03 -8.66
C LEU A 249 1.01 -1.77 -9.35
N ASN A 250 0.76 -2.91 -10.01
CA ASN A 250 1.72 -3.53 -10.93
C ASN A 250 1.89 -2.71 -12.21
N VAL A 251 0.78 -2.29 -12.82
CA VAL A 251 0.78 -1.50 -14.06
C VAL A 251 1.38 -0.12 -13.82
N PHE A 252 1.01 0.52 -12.71
CA PHE A 252 1.51 1.83 -12.31
C PHE A 252 2.21 1.76 -10.95
N HIS A 253 3.45 1.28 -10.99
CA HIS A 253 4.23 1.13 -9.77
C HIS A 253 4.72 2.49 -9.22
N PRO A 254 4.57 2.73 -7.90
CA PRO A 254 4.95 4.00 -7.27
C PRO A 254 6.41 4.41 -7.47
N SER A 255 7.32 3.45 -7.75
CA SER A 255 8.74 3.73 -8.03
C SER A 255 8.94 4.68 -9.22
N ARG A 256 8.05 4.63 -10.22
CA ARG A 256 8.11 5.50 -11.39
C ARG A 256 8.04 6.98 -11.01
N VAL A 257 7.39 7.28 -9.88
CA VAL A 257 7.26 8.66 -9.38
C VAL A 257 8.25 8.97 -8.27
N ILE A 258 8.37 8.08 -7.28
CA ILE A 258 9.13 8.38 -6.06
C ILE A 258 10.65 8.27 -6.27
N ASN A 259 11.11 7.30 -7.06
CA ASN A 259 12.56 7.06 -7.18
C ASN A 259 13.22 7.88 -8.29
N HIS A 260 12.49 8.22 -9.35
CA HIS A 260 13.01 9.07 -10.44
C HIS A 260 13.59 10.39 -9.91
N GLU A 261 12.92 11.01 -8.94
CA GLU A 261 13.40 12.25 -8.31
C GLU A 261 14.48 12.04 -7.24
N MET A 262 14.49 10.89 -6.54
CA MET A 262 15.60 10.57 -5.62
C MET A 262 16.90 10.32 -6.37
N ASP A 263 16.84 9.63 -7.50
CA ASP A 263 17.99 9.39 -8.36
C ASP A 263 18.46 10.70 -9.02
N ARG A 264 17.53 11.55 -9.49
CA ARG A 264 17.87 12.90 -9.98
C ARG A 264 18.57 13.75 -8.93
N LYS A 265 18.07 13.79 -7.68
CA LYS A 265 18.72 14.54 -6.59
C LYS A 265 20.12 14.01 -6.25
N ARG A 266 20.34 12.70 -6.32
CA ARG A 266 21.67 12.09 -6.11
C ARG A 266 22.65 12.52 -7.20
N ILE A 267 22.23 12.49 -8.46
CA ILE A 267 23.07 12.90 -9.60
C ILE A 267 23.43 14.39 -9.48
N VAL A 268 22.43 15.27 -9.29
CA VAL A 268 22.68 16.73 -9.17
C VAL A 268 23.57 17.06 -7.96
N SER A 269 23.38 16.36 -6.84
CA SER A 269 24.24 16.52 -5.66
C SER A 269 25.68 16.10 -5.97
N GLN A 270 25.89 14.97 -6.65
CA GLN A 270 27.20 14.47 -7.01
C GLN A 270 27.91 15.40 -8.01
N ASP A 271 27.18 15.95 -8.98
CA ASP A 271 27.70 16.94 -9.94
C ASP A 271 28.05 18.26 -9.23
N GLY A 272 27.23 18.72 -8.29
CA GLY A 272 27.51 19.91 -7.48
C GLY A 272 28.78 19.76 -6.64
N TYR A 273 28.98 18.62 -5.99
CA TYR A 273 30.22 18.32 -5.28
C TYR A 273 31.43 18.23 -6.22
N ALA A 274 31.26 17.65 -7.42
CA ALA A 274 32.32 17.58 -8.41
C ALA A 274 32.76 18.97 -8.88
N LEU A 275 31.81 19.89 -9.12
CA LEU A 275 32.09 21.28 -9.51
C LEU A 275 32.76 22.09 -8.41
N GLU A 276 32.38 21.91 -7.15
CA GLU A 276 32.97 22.64 -6.02
C GLU A 276 34.35 22.10 -5.61
N SER A 277 34.63 20.83 -5.91
CA SER A 277 35.94 20.21 -5.68
C SER A 277 36.98 20.50 -6.76
N GLN A 278 36.59 21.11 -7.90
CA GLN A 278 37.58 21.59 -8.87
C GLN A 278 38.31 22.78 -8.25
N PRO A 279 39.65 22.73 -8.09
CA PRO A 279 40.39 23.89 -7.64
C PRO A 279 40.13 25.00 -8.65
N VAL A 280 39.56 26.12 -8.19
CA VAL A 280 39.37 27.33 -9.00
C VAL A 280 40.67 27.59 -9.72
N GLY A 281 40.68 27.28 -11.03
CA GLY A 281 41.83 27.48 -11.88
C GLY A 281 42.25 28.93 -11.70
N ARG A 282 43.49 29.13 -11.27
CA ARG A 282 44.17 30.42 -11.18
C ARG A 282 44.17 31.02 -12.58
N ASP A 283 43.10 31.72 -12.94
CA ASP A 283 42.95 32.36 -14.22
C ASP A 283 43.80 33.64 -14.23
N ASP A 284 44.99 33.51 -14.81
CA ASP A 284 45.68 34.43 -15.71
C ASP A 284 45.65 35.95 -15.45
N ARG A 285 45.50 36.40 -14.20
CA ARG A 285 45.63 37.82 -13.83
C ARG A 285 47.08 38.28 -13.57
N ASP A 286 48.03 37.37 -13.42
CA ASP A 286 49.43 37.72 -13.13
C ASP A 286 50.31 37.94 -14.36
N ARG A 287 49.83 37.66 -15.59
CA ARG A 287 50.62 37.91 -16.82
C ARG A 287 50.61 39.36 -17.30
N ARG A 288 49.92 40.28 -16.62
CA ARG A 288 49.77 41.68 -17.07
C ARG A 288 50.80 42.65 -16.48
N TYR A 289 51.74 42.19 -15.64
CA TYR A 289 52.72 43.05 -14.95
C TYR A 289 54.19 42.88 -15.36
N SER A 290 54.53 42.05 -16.36
CA SER A 290 55.96 41.84 -16.74
C SER A 290 56.46 42.66 -17.93
N LEU A 291 55.74 43.67 -18.41
CA LEU A 291 56.25 44.60 -19.42
C LEU A 291 56.67 45.91 -18.75
N SER A 292 57.89 45.91 -18.21
CA SER A 292 58.57 47.12 -17.74
C SER A 292 58.80 48.10 -18.91
N PRO A 293 58.67 49.43 -18.71
CA PRO A 293 58.96 50.40 -19.75
C PRO A 293 60.47 50.54 -19.94
N VAL A 294 60.95 50.27 -21.16
CA VAL A 294 62.33 50.58 -21.56
C VAL A 294 62.46 52.11 -21.67
N ARG A 295 63.29 52.71 -20.80
CA ARG A 295 63.63 54.15 -20.86
C ARG A 295 64.29 54.51 -22.19
N PRO A 296 64.02 55.70 -22.76
CA PRO A 296 64.78 56.20 -23.89
C PRO A 296 66.16 56.69 -23.41
N LYS A 297 67.23 56.22 -24.06
CA LYS A 297 68.56 56.80 -23.94
C LYS A 297 68.63 58.03 -24.85
N HIS A 298 68.97 59.18 -24.27
CA HIS A 298 69.47 60.34 -25.01
C HIS A 298 70.77 59.97 -25.73
N ALA A 299 70.91 60.40 -26.98
CA ALA A 299 72.18 60.62 -27.65
C ALA A 299 72.04 61.88 -28.52
N HIS A 300 73.15 62.61 -28.54
CA HIS A 300 73.37 63.96 -29.05
C HIS A 300 73.09 64.16 -30.55
#